data_AF-A0A382FP34-F1
#
_entry.id   AF-A0A382FP34-F1
#
_cell.length_a   1.000
_cell.length_b   1.000
_cell.length_c   1.000
_cell.angle_alpha   90.00
_cell.angle_beta   90.00
_cell.angle_gamma   90.00
#
_symmetry.space_group_name_H-M   'P 1'
#
loop_
_entity.id
_entity.type
_entity.pdbx_description
1 polymer ?
#
loop_
_entity_poly.entity_id
_entity_poly.type
_entity_poly.pdbx_seq_one_letter_code
_entity_poly.pdbx_strand_id
1 'polypeptide(L)'
;MPTYTRSGMGICHVLERRRIFPQLTVRQNLILGARHKKAMERREKSLQDIYKIFPRLFERPNQLANSMSGGEQQMLAIARGLMGLPKLLMVDEPFLGLS
;
A
#
# COMPACT_ATOMS: atom_id res chain seq x y z
N MET A 1 -16.65 -11.70 -11.63
CA MET A 1 -15.97 -10.80 -12.61
C MET A 1 -14.46 -10.99 -12.55
N PRO A 2 -13.75 -11.04 -13.69
CA PRO A 2 -12.30 -11.27 -13.75
C PRO A 2 -11.46 -10.09 -13.22
N THR A 3 -10.34 -10.38 -12.55
CA THR A 3 -9.50 -9.40 -11.83
C THR A 3 -8.97 -8.25 -12.69
N TYR A 4 -8.69 -8.48 -13.98
CA TYR A 4 -8.16 -7.46 -14.89
C TYR A 4 -9.17 -6.35 -15.21
N THR A 5 -10.46 -6.65 -15.18
CA THR A 5 -11.53 -5.66 -15.46
C THR A 5 -11.71 -4.66 -14.31
N ARG A 6 -11.32 -5.02 -13.08
CA ARG A 6 -11.49 -4.17 -11.88
C ARG A 6 -10.48 -3.03 -11.79
N SER A 7 -9.23 -3.27 -12.20
CA SER A 7 -8.16 -2.25 -12.12
C SER A 7 -8.44 -1.03 -13.01
N GLY A 8 -9.15 -1.20 -14.13
CA GLY A 8 -9.56 -0.10 -15.01
C GLY A 8 -10.66 0.80 -14.41
N MET A 9 -11.41 0.30 -13.42
CA MET A 9 -12.49 1.04 -12.76
C MET A 9 -12.04 1.78 -11.48
N GLY A 10 -10.77 1.64 -11.07
CA GLY A 10 -10.24 2.28 -9.87
C GLY A 10 -10.63 1.58 -8.57
N ILE A 11 -10.93 0.28 -8.61
CA ILE A 11 -11.21 -0.53 -7.43
C ILE A 11 -9.93 -1.25 -7.02
N CYS A 12 -9.44 -0.99 -5.81
CA CYS A 12 -8.30 -1.69 -5.22
C CYS A 12 -8.77 -2.61 -4.09
N HIS A 13 -8.42 -3.88 -4.17
CA HIS A 13 -8.65 -4.86 -3.10
C HIS A 13 -7.33 -5.17 -2.40
N VAL A 14 -7.27 -4.92 -1.10
CA VAL A 14 -6.19 -5.40 -0.24
C VAL A 14 -6.67 -6.71 0.39
N LEU A 15 -6.25 -7.83 -0.21
CA LEU A 15 -6.58 -9.17 0.29
C LEU A 15 -5.60 -9.59 1.39
N GLU A 16 -6.15 -10.18 2.45
CA GLU A 16 -5.52 -10.63 3.70
C GLU A 16 -4.18 -11.40 3.54
N ARG A 17 -3.99 -12.11 2.42
CA ARG A 17 -2.82 -12.97 2.17
C ARG A 17 -1.85 -12.52 1.08
N ARG A 18 -2.07 -11.38 0.43
CA ARG A 18 -1.03 -10.77 -0.44
C ARG A 18 -0.21 -9.79 0.38
N ARG A 19 0.46 -10.37 1.38
CA ARG A 19 1.43 -9.71 2.25
C ARG A 19 2.37 -8.86 1.40
N ILE A 20 2.77 -7.74 1.98
CA ILE A 20 3.84 -6.87 1.50
C ILE A 20 4.99 -7.68 0.89
N PHE A 21 5.74 -7.09 -0.04
CA PHE A 21 6.91 -7.75 -0.61
C PHE A 21 8.00 -7.77 0.47
N PRO A 22 8.29 -8.92 1.10
CA PRO A 22 9.05 -8.98 2.36
C PRO A 22 10.52 -8.62 2.17
N GLN A 23 11.05 -8.86 0.97
CA GLN A 23 12.43 -8.55 0.60
C GLN A 23 12.62 -7.11 0.12
N LEU A 24 11.54 -6.33 0.06
CA LEU A 24 11.60 -4.94 -0.36
C LEU A 24 11.48 -4.03 0.85
N THR A 25 12.07 -2.84 0.75
CA THR A 25 11.94 -1.82 1.78
C THR A 25 10.51 -1.28 1.83
N VAL A 26 10.18 -0.57 2.92
CA VAL A 26 8.93 0.20 3.05
C VAL A 26 8.69 1.07 1.81
N ARG A 27 9.68 1.88 1.43
CA ARG A 27 9.56 2.79 0.27
C ARG A 27 9.35 2.03 -1.03
N GLN A 28 10.08 0.93 -1.25
CA GLN A 28 9.93 0.11 -2.46
C GLN A 28 8.53 -0.53 -2.52
N ASN A 29 8.00 -1.01 -1.40
CA ASN A 29 6.63 -1.51 -1.31
C ASN A 29 5.60 -0.45 -1.72
N LEU A 30 5.71 0.78 -1.20
CA LEU A 30 4.81 1.88 -1.53
C LEU A 30 4.85 2.22 -3.02
N ILE A 31 6.06 2.34 -3.59
CA ILE A 31 6.25 2.68 -5.00
C ILE A 31 5.62 1.62 -5.93
N LEU A 32 5.67 0.34 -5.55
CA LEU A 32 5.03 -0.74 -6.32
C LEU A 32 3.51 -0.64 -6.38
N GLY A 33 2.86 0.15 -5.52
CA GLY A 33 1.43 0.43 -5.60
C GLY A 33 1.05 1.34 -6.77
N ALA A 34 1.97 2.20 -7.23
CA ALA A 34 1.73 3.17 -8.30
C ALA A 34 2.00 2.56 -9.69
N ARG A 35 1.10 1.71 -10.19
CA ARG A 35 1.36 0.88 -11.40
C ARG A 35 0.80 1.39 -12.72
N HIS A 36 -0.25 2.23 -12.70
CA HIS A 36 -0.91 2.72 -13.91
C HIS A 36 -0.49 4.17 -14.19
N LYS A 37 -0.62 4.63 -15.45
CA LYS A 37 -0.06 5.91 -15.93
C LYS A 37 -0.29 7.09 -14.97
N LYS A 38 -1.54 7.32 -14.55
CA LYS A 38 -1.89 8.41 -13.62
C LYS A 38 -1.22 8.30 -12.25
N ALA A 39 -1.15 7.08 -11.68
CA ALA A 39 -0.46 6.87 -10.40
C ALA A 39 1.06 7.04 -10.53
N MET A 40 1.66 6.64 -11.65
CA MET A 40 3.08 6.85 -11.90
C MET A 40 3.41 8.35 -12.00
N GLU A 41 2.59 9.13 -12.71
CA GLU A 41 2.72 10.59 -12.82
C GLU A 41 2.58 11.28 -11.45
N ARG A 42 1.63 10.85 -10.62
CA ARG A 42 1.41 11.40 -9.26
C ARG A 42 2.22 10.68 -8.17
N ARG A 43 3.18 9.83 -8.51
CA ARG A 43 3.81 8.91 -7.54
C ARG A 43 4.45 9.65 -6.37
N GLU A 44 5.27 10.66 -6.64
CA GLU A 44 6.01 11.37 -5.60
C GLU A 44 5.08 12.16 -4.67
N LYS A 45 4.08 12.82 -5.24
CA LYS A 45 3.04 13.51 -4.48
C LYS A 45 2.23 12.54 -3.61
N SER A 46 1.86 11.39 -4.16
CA SER A 46 1.13 10.35 -3.42
C SER A 46 1.98 9.77 -2.30
N LEU A 47 3.30 9.62 -2.51
CA LEU A 47 4.22 9.17 -1.47
C LEU A 47 4.28 10.16 -0.30
N GLN A 48 4.35 11.47 -0.59
CA GLN A 48 4.28 12.51 0.43
C GLN A 48 2.93 12.51 1.16
N ASP A 49 1.81 12.36 0.43
CA ASP A 49 0.47 12.24 1.03
C ASP A 49 0.41 11.02 1.98
N ILE A 50 0.95 9.88 1.56
CA ILE A 50 1.03 8.65 2.36
C ILE A 50 1.86 8.84 3.62
N TYR A 51 3.00 9.52 3.53
CA TYR A 51 3.84 9.79 4.71
C TYR A 51 3.18 10.71 5.73
N LYS A 52 2.27 11.59 5.29
CA LYS A 52 1.43 12.38 6.21
C LYS A 52 0.37 11.53 6.90
N ILE A 53 -0.22 10.57 6.20
CA ILE A 53 -1.27 9.68 6.73
C ILE A 53 -0.67 8.61 7.66
N PHE A 54 0.50 8.08 7.31
CA PHE A 54 1.20 7.04 8.05
C PHE A 54 2.63 7.47 8.41
N PRO A 55 2.83 8.38 9.39
CA PRO A 55 4.15 8.88 9.79
C PRO A 55 5.14 7.78 10.16
N ARG A 56 4.62 6.70 10.78
CA ARG A 56 5.39 5.48 11.11
C ARG A 56 6.07 4.83 9.90
N LEU A 57 5.59 5.01 8.67
CA LEU A 57 6.26 4.50 7.45
C LEU A 57 7.35 5.47 6.96
N PHE A 58 7.20 6.77 7.23
CA PHE A 58 8.17 7.80 6.87
C PHE A 58 9.43 7.76 7.74
N GLU A 59 9.31 7.36 9.01
CA GLU A 59 10.45 7.24 9.93
C GLU A 59 11.46 6.17 9.51
N ARG A 60 11.04 5.22 8.65
CA ARG A 60 11.79 3.99 8.32
C ARG A 60 11.61 3.56 6.86
N PRO A 61 11.88 4.44 5.88
CA PRO A 61 11.63 4.16 4.47
C PRO A 61 12.53 3.04 3.92
N ASN A 62 13.68 2.83 4.56
CA ASN A 62 14.69 1.85 4.18
C ASN A 62 14.60 0.54 4.98
N GLN A 63 13.71 0.45 5.98
CA GLN A 63 13.49 -0.81 6.71
C GLN A 63 12.89 -1.85 5.76
N LEU A 64 13.37 -3.09 5.85
CA LEU A 64 12.78 -4.21 5.13
C LEU A 64 11.39 -4.54 5.67
N ALA A 65 10.46 -4.81 4.76
CA ALA A 65 9.09 -5.17 5.08
C ALA A 65 8.97 -6.37 6.05
N ASN A 66 9.84 -7.38 5.92
CA ASN A 66 9.78 -8.59 6.74
C ASN A 66 10.12 -8.38 8.23
N SER A 67 10.82 -7.30 8.58
CA SER A 67 11.18 -7.00 9.98
C SER A 67 10.14 -6.14 10.70
N MET A 68 9.06 -5.76 10.03
CA MET A 68 7.96 -5.00 10.61
C MET A 68 7.01 -5.93 11.38
N SER A 69 6.35 -5.40 12.42
CA SER A 69 5.31 -6.13 13.15
C SER A 69 4.09 -6.41 12.26
N GLY A 70 3.23 -7.37 12.62
CA GLY A 70 2.03 -7.70 11.83
C GLY A 70 1.15 -6.48 11.50
N GLY A 71 0.88 -5.63 12.49
CA GLY A 71 0.11 -4.40 12.29
C GLY A 71 0.81 -3.38 11.39
N GLU A 72 2.14 -3.26 11.50
CA GLU A 72 2.94 -2.41 10.61
C GLU A 72 2.94 -2.94 9.17
N GLN A 73 2.99 -4.26 8.98
CA GLN A 73 2.87 -4.89 7.67
C GLN A 73 1.50 -4.64 7.05
N GLN A 74 0.43 -4.67 7.85
CA GLN A 74 -0.92 -4.35 7.42
C GLN A 74 -1.05 -2.87 7.01
N MET A 75 -0.50 -1.96 7.83
CA MET A 75 -0.41 -0.53 7.51
C MET A 75 0.30 -0.29 6.17
N LEU A 76 1.45 -0.95 5.95
CA LEU A 76 2.18 -0.86 4.69
C LEU A 76 1.39 -1.42 3.50
N ALA A 77 0.61 -2.49 3.69
CA ALA A 77 -0.24 -3.04 2.65
C ALA A 77 -1.36 -2.07 2.23
N ILE A 78 -2.00 -1.41 3.20
CA ILE A 78 -3.03 -0.38 2.97
C ILE A 78 -2.41 0.82 2.24
N ALA A 79 -1.30 1.34 2.75
CA ALA A 79 -0.60 2.47 2.16
C ALA A 79 -0.16 2.19 0.70
N ARG A 80 0.33 0.99 0.42
CA ARG A 80 0.64 0.54 -0.95
C ARG A 80 -0.61 0.50 -1.83
N GLY A 81 -1.77 0.11 -1.32
CA GLY A 81 -3.04 0.15 -2.06
C GLY A 81 -3.44 1.58 -2.46
N LEU A 82 -3.31 2.53 -1.54
CA LEU A 82 -3.60 3.95 -1.76
C LEU A 82 -2.69 4.61 -2.80
N MET A 83 -1.44 4.17 -2.92
CA MET A 83 -0.52 4.62 -3.97
C MET A 83 -1.06 4.35 -5.40
N GLY A 84 -2.02 3.43 -5.54
CA GLY A 84 -2.71 3.15 -6.79
C GLY A 84 -3.81 4.13 -7.17
N LEU A 85 -4.00 5.24 -6.44
CA LEU A 85 -5.09 6.21 -6.61
C LEU A 85 -6.48 5.54 -6.74
N PRO A 86 -6.86 4.62 -5.83
CA PRO A 86 -8.15 3.97 -5.90
C PRO A 86 -9.28 4.97 -5.67
N LYS A 87 -10.40 4.77 -6.37
CA LYS A 87 -11.68 5.42 -6.07
C LYS A 87 -12.41 4.71 -4.91
N LEU A 88 -12.17 3.42 -4.78
CA LEU A 88 -12.69 2.57 -3.72
C LEU A 88 -11.58 1.63 -3.25
N LEU A 89 -11.25 1.69 -1.97
CA LEU A 89 -10.34 0.77 -1.30
C LEU A 89 -11.16 -0.17 -0.42
N MET A 90 -11.12 -1.47 -0.72
CA MET A 90 -11.72 -2.48 0.14
C MET A 90 -10.61 -3.17 0.95
N VAL A 91 -10.77 -3.13 2.27
CA VAL A 91 -9.87 -3.73 3.25
C VAL A 91 -10.65 -4.78 4.02
N ASP A 92 -10.20 -6.03 3.96
CA ASP A 92 -10.73 -7.09 4.82
C ASP A 92 -10.04 -7.02 6.19
N GLU A 93 -10.85 -7.05 7.26
CA GLU A 93 -10.45 -7.01 8.68
C GLU A 93 -9.34 -5.99 9.04
N PRO A 94 -9.64 -4.67 9.02
CA PRO A 94 -8.64 -3.62 9.27
C PRO A 94 -8.07 -3.61 10.71
N PHE A 95 -8.66 -4.37 11.63
CA PHE A 95 -8.31 -4.35 13.05
C PHE A 95 -7.42 -5.51 13.52
N LEU A 96 -7.11 -6.49 12.67
CA LEU A 96 -6.30 -7.65 13.04
C LEU A 96 -4.79 -7.30 13.14
N GLY A 97 -4.42 -6.53 14.16
CA GLY A 97 -3.02 -6.14 14.42
C GLY A 97 -2.79 -4.72 14.94
N LEU A 98 -3.86 -3.93 15.14
CA LEU A 98 -3.81 -2.67 15.87
C LEU A 98 -4.18 -2.95 17.33
N SER A 99 -3.19 -3.28 18.15
CA SER A 99 -3.28 -3.32 19.62
C SER A 99 -2.11 -2.55 20.21
#